data_AF-A0A3R5QVR4-F1
#
_entry.id   AF-A0A3R5QVR4-F1
#
_cell.length_a   1.000
_cell.length_b   1.000
_cell.length_c   1.000
_cell.angle_alpha   90.00
_cell.angle_beta   90.00
_cell.angle_gamma   90.00
#
_symmetry.space_group_name_H-M   'P 1'
#
loop_
_entity.id
_entity.type
_entity.pdbx_description
1 polymer ?
#
loop_
_entity_poly.entity_id
_entity_poly.type
_entity_poly.pdbx_seq_one_letter_code
_entity_poly.pdbx_strand_id
1 'polypeptide(L)'
;MNLILTFPSSAVSVATSKENSSKGISFDKLDKIFDFTKGNYLTVTEQKTLRNGGKVEVNVDAKDKQNMAPEKIKEVQNYISSLGKVSGEVYNVEIEKLVYDNSGKVSKGYISETNEPITVKIKLSDSSKNKNNYQIVREHNGKMQVLSKKPVNGEYFELNGDEIIIHSKKFSTFAVAFDKHYAPMASWLFVFIPLGLLIALFYTKNKIKNSAKKGGES
;
A
#
# COMPACT_ATOMS: atom_id res chain seq x y z
N MET A 1 38.55 6.36 5.19
CA MET A 1 38.55 4.90 5.41
C MET A 1 37.24 4.57 6.12
N ASN A 2 36.25 4.00 5.42
CA ASN A 2 34.96 3.67 6.03
C ASN A 2 35.06 2.31 6.71
N LEU A 3 35.04 2.30 8.04
CA LEU A 3 35.10 1.10 8.85
C LEU A 3 33.69 0.49 8.91
N ILE A 4 33.41 -0.52 8.08
CA ILE A 4 32.18 -1.31 8.17
C ILE A 4 32.43 -2.37 9.25
N LEU A 5 31.89 -2.14 10.45
CA LEU A 5 32.00 -3.07 11.56
C LEU A 5 30.79 -4.01 11.57
N THR A 6 31.07 -5.30 11.35
CA THR A 6 30.09 -6.38 11.49
C THR A 6 29.99 -6.72 12.97
N PHE A 7 28.81 -6.61 13.58
CA PHE A 7 28.61 -6.94 14.99
C PHE A 7 28.43 -8.45 15.15
N PRO A 8 29.05 -9.11 16.15
CA PRO A 8 28.72 -10.48 16.51
C PRO A 8 27.27 -10.54 17.00
N SER A 9 26.51 -11.54 16.56
CA SER A 9 25.06 -11.67 16.82
C SER A 9 24.68 -11.73 18.30
N SER A 10 25.64 -11.94 19.20
CA SER A 10 25.45 -12.02 20.65
C SER A 10 25.40 -10.67 21.38
N ALA A 11 25.88 -9.58 20.77
CA ALA A 11 25.86 -8.23 21.38
C ALA A 11 24.64 -7.38 20.97
N VAL A 12 23.83 -7.88 20.03
CA VAL A 12 22.62 -7.20 19.57
C VAL A 12 21.44 -8.12 19.84
N SER A 13 20.81 -7.96 21.00
CA SER A 13 19.44 -8.41 21.20
C SER A 13 18.55 -7.47 20.38
N VAL A 14 18.37 -7.80 19.10
CA VAL A 14 17.33 -7.21 18.25
C VAL A 14 16.01 -7.61 18.87
N ALA A 15 15.44 -6.76 19.71
CA ALA A 15 14.13 -7.07 20.25
C ALA A 15 13.10 -6.76 19.16
N THR A 16 12.35 -7.81 18.81
CA THR A 16 11.00 -7.81 18.25
C THR A 16 10.53 -6.48 17.66
N SER A 17 10.44 -6.43 16.33
CA SER A 17 9.71 -5.36 15.65
C SER A 17 8.28 -5.31 16.20
N LYS A 18 7.88 -4.20 16.82
CA LYS A 18 6.51 -4.01 17.26
C LYS A 18 5.74 -3.25 16.19
N GLU A 19 4.66 -3.86 15.72
CA GLU A 19 3.72 -3.26 14.79
C GLU A 19 2.59 -2.58 15.57
N ASN A 20 2.47 -1.26 15.42
CA ASN A 20 1.32 -0.48 15.86
C ASN A 20 0.63 0.05 14.60
N SER A 21 -0.08 -0.84 13.88
CA SER A 21 -0.74 -0.51 12.62
C SER A 21 -2.15 0.05 12.84
N SER A 22 -2.48 1.16 12.18
CA SER A 22 -3.87 1.57 11.99
C SER A 22 -4.70 0.47 11.30
N LYS A 23 -6.03 0.50 11.44
CA LYS A 23 -6.90 -0.48 10.78
C LYS A 23 -6.70 -0.43 9.26
N GLY A 24 -6.46 -1.59 8.65
CA GLY A 24 -6.37 -1.74 7.20
C GLY A 24 -4.96 -1.61 6.61
N ILE A 25 -3.92 -1.45 7.42
CA ILE A 25 -2.52 -1.54 6.97
C ILE A 25 -1.78 -2.61 7.77
N SER A 26 -0.84 -3.31 7.13
CA SER A 26 0.09 -4.21 7.83
C SER A 26 1.46 -4.27 7.18
N PHE A 27 2.44 -4.88 7.86
CA PHE A 27 3.83 -4.90 7.44
C PHE A 27 4.44 -6.31 7.41
N ASP A 28 5.21 -6.61 6.36
CA ASP A 28 6.04 -7.81 6.27
C ASP A 28 7.51 -7.46 6.00
N LYS A 29 8.41 -8.41 6.31
CA LYS A 29 9.86 -8.30 6.12
C LYS A 29 10.53 -7.24 7.02
N LEU A 30 9.97 -6.99 8.21
CA LEU A 30 10.55 -6.08 9.20
C LEU A 30 11.89 -6.59 9.76
N ASP A 31 12.09 -7.91 9.78
CA ASP A 31 13.35 -8.57 10.13
C ASP A 31 14.54 -8.06 9.28
N LYS A 32 14.28 -7.66 8.03
CA LYS A 32 15.30 -7.11 7.13
C LYS A 32 15.88 -5.77 7.58
N ILE A 33 15.18 -5.02 8.44
CA ILE A 33 15.72 -3.76 9.02
C ILE A 33 16.97 -4.08 9.85
N PHE A 34 17.04 -5.26 10.43
CA PHE A 34 18.13 -5.67 11.30
C PHE A 34 19.20 -6.51 10.60
N ASP A 35 19.15 -6.59 9.27
CA ASP A 35 20.26 -7.14 8.49
C ASP A 35 21.39 -6.10 8.38
N PHE A 36 22.21 -6.03 9.43
CA PHE A 36 23.37 -5.14 9.51
C PHE A 36 24.44 -5.45 8.45
N THR A 37 24.36 -6.60 7.77
CA THR A 37 25.28 -6.93 6.66
C THR A 37 24.93 -6.16 5.38
N LYS A 38 23.67 -5.72 5.25
CA LYS A 38 23.16 -4.96 4.10
C LYS A 38 23.19 -3.45 4.33
N GLY A 39 23.39 -3.03 5.57
CA GLY A 39 23.76 -1.66 5.92
C GLY A 39 23.41 -1.32 7.37
N ASN A 40 23.90 -0.16 7.80
CA ASN A 40 23.81 0.25 9.20
C ASN A 40 22.92 1.48 9.36
N TYR A 41 21.85 1.35 10.14
CA TYR A 41 20.89 2.42 10.45
C TYR A 41 21.19 3.10 11.80
N LEU A 42 22.33 2.74 12.40
CA LEU A 42 22.82 3.26 13.67
C LEU A 42 23.97 4.24 13.43
N THR A 43 23.88 5.39 14.09
CA THR A 43 24.96 6.35 14.23
C THR A 43 26.16 5.74 14.96
N VAL A 44 27.33 6.35 14.83
CA VAL A 44 28.56 5.91 15.53
C VAL A 44 28.37 5.85 17.04
N THR A 45 27.61 6.79 17.61
CA THR A 45 27.29 6.80 19.04
C THR A 45 26.41 5.62 19.44
N GLU A 46 25.34 5.35 18.70
CA GLU A 46 24.44 4.21 18.98
C GLU A 46 25.19 2.88 18.86
N GLN A 47 26.08 2.74 17.89
CA GLN A 47 26.96 1.58 17.75
C GLN A 47 27.86 1.38 18.98
N LYS A 48 28.40 2.46 19.55
CA LYS A 48 29.18 2.39 20.79
C LYS A 48 28.31 1.95 21.97
N THR A 49 27.07 2.43 22.05
CA THR A 49 26.10 2.02 23.07
C THR A 49 25.84 0.51 23.01
N LEU A 50 25.64 -0.06 21.81
CA LEU A 50 25.44 -1.51 21.66
C LEU A 50 26.67 -2.32 22.08
N ARG A 51 27.90 -1.86 21.78
CA ARG A 51 29.13 -2.52 22.23
C ARG A 51 29.28 -2.56 23.75
N ASN A 52 28.66 -1.61 24.45
CA ASN A 52 28.68 -1.53 25.90
C ASN A 52 27.52 -2.33 26.56
N GLY A 53 26.85 -3.21 25.81
CA GLY A 53 25.75 -4.04 26.29
C GLY A 53 24.37 -3.39 26.18
N GLY A 54 24.24 -2.33 25.38
CA GLY A 54 22.95 -1.72 25.06
C GLY A 54 22.08 -2.59 24.13
N LYS A 55 20.84 -2.16 23.90
CA LYS A 55 19.85 -2.83 23.06
C LYS A 55 19.27 -1.89 22.01
N VAL A 56 18.82 -2.42 20.87
CA VAL A 56 18.02 -1.67 19.90
C VAL A 56 16.68 -2.36 19.66
N GLU A 57 15.62 -1.56 19.59
CA GLU A 57 14.28 -1.96 19.16
C GLU A 57 13.84 -1.09 17.99
N VAL A 58 12.97 -1.63 17.14
CA VAL A 58 12.33 -0.88 16.06
C VAL A 58 10.83 -1.05 16.16
N ASN A 59 10.12 0.07 16.11
CA ASN A 59 8.67 0.11 16.09
C ASN A 59 8.23 0.66 14.74
N VAL A 60 7.26 0.00 14.12
CA VAL A 60 6.62 0.52 12.91
C VAL A 60 5.22 0.97 13.27
N ASP A 61 4.97 2.26 13.01
CA ASP A 61 3.70 2.91 13.25
C ASP A 61 3.12 3.35 11.90
N ALA A 62 1.81 3.15 11.74
CA ALA A 62 1.06 3.71 10.63
C ALA A 62 -0.08 4.57 11.16
N LYS A 63 -0.06 5.85 10.79
CA LYS A 63 -1.16 6.79 11.06
C LYS A 63 -2.03 6.88 9.83
N ASP A 64 -3.32 6.63 9.99
CA ASP A 64 -4.29 6.90 8.94
C ASP A 64 -4.44 8.41 8.68
N LYS A 65 -5.14 8.73 7.60
CA LYS A 65 -5.45 10.10 7.20
C LYS A 65 -6.04 10.98 8.32
N GLN A 66 -6.78 10.43 9.28
CA GLN A 66 -7.43 11.23 10.33
C GLN A 66 -6.41 11.72 11.37
N ASN A 67 -5.31 11.00 11.51
CA ASN A 67 -4.23 11.26 12.47
C ASN A 67 -3.02 11.96 11.81
N MET A 68 -3.21 12.54 10.63
CA MET A 68 -2.20 13.29 9.89
C MET A 68 -2.53 14.78 9.85
N ALA A 69 -1.51 15.61 9.68
CA ALA A 69 -1.69 17.05 9.57
C ALA A 69 -2.49 17.42 8.29
N PRO A 70 -3.54 18.27 8.36
CA PRO A 70 -4.41 18.59 7.24
C PRO A 70 -3.69 19.12 5.99
N GLU A 71 -2.63 19.89 6.18
CA GLU A 71 -1.80 20.44 5.12
C GLU A 71 -1.10 19.36 4.31
N LYS A 72 -0.56 18.33 4.97
CA LYS A 72 0.13 17.21 4.33
C LYS A 72 -0.86 16.38 3.50
N ILE A 73 -2.05 16.15 4.04
CA ILE A 73 -3.14 15.47 3.33
C ILE A 73 -3.52 16.25 2.08
N LYS A 74 -3.71 17.57 2.21
CA LYS A 74 -4.09 18.44 1.09
C LYS A 74 -3.05 18.45 -0.01
N GLU A 75 -1.75 18.47 0.35
CA GLU A 75 -0.66 18.40 -0.61
C GLU A 75 -0.70 17.11 -1.43
N VAL A 76 -0.81 15.96 -0.76
CA VAL A 76 -0.93 14.65 -1.41
C VAL A 76 -2.16 14.58 -2.31
N GLN A 77 -3.31 15.08 -1.85
CA GLN A 77 -4.55 15.08 -2.63
C GLN A 77 -4.48 15.99 -3.86
N ASN A 78 -3.86 17.17 -3.73
CA ASN A 78 -3.64 18.08 -4.86
C ASN A 78 -2.76 17.42 -5.92
N TYR A 79 -1.69 16.74 -5.50
CA TYR A 79 -0.82 16.00 -6.41
C TYR A 79 -1.58 14.86 -7.11
N ILE A 80 -2.35 14.06 -6.37
CA ILE A 80 -3.19 13.00 -6.97
C ILE A 80 -4.19 13.58 -7.99
N SER A 81 -4.79 14.73 -7.67
CA SER A 81 -5.74 15.40 -8.56
C SER A 81 -5.08 15.93 -9.83
N SER A 82 -3.83 16.41 -9.76
CA SER A 82 -3.08 16.85 -10.95
C SER A 82 -2.72 15.69 -11.88
N LEU A 83 -2.69 14.46 -11.37
CA LEU A 83 -2.59 13.23 -12.16
C LEU A 83 -3.93 12.79 -12.77
N GLY A 84 -5.02 13.55 -12.55
CA GLY A 84 -6.37 13.20 -13.02
C GLY A 84 -7.02 12.04 -12.24
N LYS A 85 -6.56 11.78 -11.01
CA LYS A 85 -6.98 10.63 -10.19
C LYS A 85 -7.73 11.07 -8.94
N VAL A 86 -8.33 10.08 -8.28
CA VAL A 86 -9.00 10.21 -6.98
C VAL A 86 -8.16 9.50 -5.92
N SER A 87 -8.05 10.13 -4.75
CA SER A 87 -7.38 9.57 -3.58
C SER A 87 -8.30 8.61 -2.85
N GLY A 88 -7.80 7.41 -2.57
CA GLY A 88 -8.37 6.43 -1.64
C GLY A 88 -7.71 6.53 -0.27
N GLU A 89 -7.17 5.40 0.19
CA GLU A 89 -6.46 5.24 1.45
C GLU A 89 -5.18 6.08 1.48
N VAL A 90 -4.91 6.72 2.62
CA VAL A 90 -3.68 7.47 2.87
C VAL A 90 -3.17 7.10 4.25
N TYR A 91 -1.91 6.70 4.32
CA TYR A 91 -1.23 6.34 5.56
C TYR A 91 0.14 6.99 5.63
N ASN A 92 0.50 7.51 6.80
CA ASN A 92 1.85 7.92 7.12
C ASN A 92 2.52 6.83 7.94
N VAL A 93 3.53 6.20 7.34
CA VAL A 93 4.34 5.12 7.91
C VAL A 93 5.62 5.70 8.50
N GLU A 94 5.83 5.47 9.78
CA GLU A 94 7.02 5.89 10.52
C GLU A 94 7.70 4.66 11.14
N ILE A 95 9.02 4.57 10.96
CA ILE A 95 9.83 3.55 11.60
C ILE A 95 10.65 4.24 12.69
N GLU A 96 10.22 4.07 13.94
CA GLU A 96 10.92 4.57 15.12
C GLU A 96 11.99 3.53 15.53
N LYS A 97 13.19 3.99 15.86
CA LYS A 97 14.21 3.19 16.54
C LYS A 97 14.38 3.67 17.97
N LEU A 98 14.44 2.72 18.89
CA LEU A 98 14.70 2.95 20.31
C LEU A 98 16.03 2.29 20.65
N VAL A 99 16.99 3.09 21.10
CA VAL A 99 18.30 2.60 21.53
C VAL A 99 18.41 2.75 23.03
N TYR A 100 18.59 1.62 23.72
CA TYR A 100 18.74 1.53 25.16
C TYR A 100 20.22 1.37 25.49
N ASP A 101 20.74 2.17 26.41
CA ASP A 101 22.05 1.90 26.99
C ASP A 101 21.99 0.84 28.09
N ASN A 102 23.15 0.45 28.65
CA ASN A 102 23.19 -0.60 29.67
C ASN A 102 22.46 -0.20 30.97
N SER A 103 22.24 1.11 31.19
CA SER A 103 21.52 1.63 32.34
C SER A 103 20.01 1.67 32.12
N GLY A 104 19.55 1.31 30.91
CA GLY A 104 18.15 1.34 30.51
C GLY A 104 17.66 2.69 29.97
N LYS A 105 18.54 3.70 29.85
CA LYS A 105 18.16 4.99 29.27
C LYS A 105 17.92 4.83 27.77
N VAL A 106 16.81 5.39 27.29
CA VAL A 106 16.39 5.31 25.89
C VAL A 106 16.69 6.59 25.13
N SER A 107 17.26 6.46 23.93
CA SER A 107 17.30 7.50 22.90
C SER A 107 16.43 7.09 21.72
N LYS A 108 15.62 8.04 21.24
CA LYS A 108 14.71 7.84 20.10
C LYS A 108 15.34 8.36 18.82
N GLY A 109 15.11 7.66 17.72
CA GLY A 109 15.42 8.12 16.38
C GLY A 109 14.44 7.55 15.36
N TYR A 110 14.65 7.87 14.09
CA TYR A 110 13.80 7.39 12.99
C TYR A 110 14.64 6.81 11.86
N ILE A 111 14.09 5.80 11.19
CA ILE A 111 14.64 5.20 9.98
C ILE A 111 13.72 5.61 8.82
N SER A 112 14.12 6.63 8.07
CA SER A 112 13.33 7.13 6.94
C SER A 112 13.56 6.31 5.67
N GLU A 113 14.70 5.63 5.55
CA GLU A 113 15.05 4.78 4.40
C GLU A 113 15.82 3.53 4.83
N THR A 114 15.54 2.40 4.16
CA THR A 114 16.22 1.11 4.31
C THR A 114 16.94 0.69 3.04
N ASN A 115 17.99 -0.12 3.16
CA ASN A 115 18.72 -0.66 2.01
C ASN A 115 17.93 -1.75 1.28
N GLU A 116 17.13 -2.51 2.03
CA GLU A 116 16.25 -3.56 1.54
C GLU A 116 14.79 -3.11 1.61
N PRO A 117 13.94 -3.46 0.62
CA PRO A 117 12.53 -3.11 0.66
C PRO A 117 11.79 -3.86 1.77
N ILE A 118 11.00 -3.11 2.55
CA ILE A 118 9.97 -3.63 3.44
C ILE A 118 8.65 -3.69 2.66
N THR A 119 7.79 -4.63 3.04
CA THR A 119 6.48 -4.76 2.41
C THR A 119 5.44 -4.07 3.28
N VAL A 120 4.70 -3.14 2.68
CA VAL A 120 3.56 -2.44 3.27
C VAL A 120 2.30 -2.91 2.55
N LYS A 121 1.33 -3.44 3.30
CA LYS A 121 0.08 -3.98 2.77
C LYS A 121 -1.06 -3.08 3.17
N ILE A 122 -1.80 -2.54 2.20
CA ILE A 122 -2.94 -1.66 2.44
C ILE A 122 -4.20 -2.35 1.92
N LYS A 123 -5.10 -2.70 2.84
CA LYS A 123 -6.43 -3.19 2.52
C LYS A 123 -7.28 -2.04 1.99
N LEU A 124 -7.85 -2.24 0.81
CA LEU A 124 -8.75 -1.29 0.18
C LEU A 124 -10.09 -1.29 0.91
N SER A 125 -10.60 -0.09 1.17
CA SER A 125 -11.99 0.12 1.60
C SER A 125 -12.95 -0.11 0.43
N ASP A 126 -14.24 -0.32 0.72
CA ASP A 126 -15.23 -0.60 -0.32
C ASP A 126 -15.35 0.53 -1.37
N SER A 127 -15.07 1.78 -0.99
CA SER A 127 -15.04 2.91 -1.92
C SER A 127 -13.81 2.89 -2.84
N SER A 128 -12.74 2.21 -2.45
CA SER A 128 -11.48 2.10 -3.20
C SER A 128 -11.31 0.76 -3.91
N LYS A 129 -12.11 -0.27 -3.60
CA LYS A 129 -12.10 -1.57 -4.28
C LYS A 129 -12.65 -1.48 -5.71
N ASN A 130 -12.24 -2.44 -6.55
CA ASN A 130 -12.72 -2.60 -7.93
C ASN A 130 -12.61 -1.32 -8.78
N LYS A 131 -11.56 -0.54 -8.54
CA LYS A 131 -11.22 0.65 -9.33
C LYS A 131 -10.17 0.30 -10.37
N ASN A 132 -10.12 1.13 -11.41
CA ASN A 132 -9.16 0.96 -12.49
C ASN A 132 -7.90 1.80 -12.25
N ASN A 133 -6.79 1.32 -12.82
CA ASN A 133 -5.53 2.06 -12.91
C ASN A 133 -5.03 2.60 -11.56
N TYR A 134 -5.00 1.73 -10.55
CA TYR A 134 -4.34 2.02 -9.28
C TYR A 134 -2.91 2.52 -9.50
N GLN A 135 -2.56 3.54 -8.73
CA GLN A 135 -1.23 4.11 -8.58
C GLN A 135 -0.97 4.36 -7.10
N ILE A 136 0.29 4.22 -6.71
CA ILE A 136 0.72 4.53 -5.36
C ILE A 136 1.56 5.79 -5.42
N VAL A 137 1.07 6.85 -4.78
CA VAL A 137 1.83 8.08 -4.57
C VAL A 137 2.52 7.97 -3.23
N ARG A 138 3.83 8.18 -3.23
CA ARG A 138 4.65 8.30 -2.04
C ARG A 138 5.15 9.74 -1.92
N GLU A 139 4.91 10.38 -0.79
CA GLU A 139 5.65 11.57 -0.38
C GLU A 139 6.82 11.10 0.47
N HIS A 140 8.04 11.52 0.13
CA HIS A 140 9.21 11.30 0.97
C HIS A 140 10.21 12.45 0.85
N ASN A 141 10.61 13.02 1.98
CA ASN A 141 11.50 14.18 2.09
C ASN A 141 11.03 15.38 1.23
N GLY A 142 9.73 15.67 1.23
CA GLY A 142 9.11 16.77 0.51
C GLY A 142 8.97 16.53 -1.00
N LYS A 143 9.12 15.29 -1.47
CA LYS A 143 9.01 14.93 -2.89
C LYS A 143 7.93 13.89 -3.11
N MET A 144 6.99 14.21 -4.00
CA MET A 144 5.97 13.28 -4.47
C MET A 144 6.54 12.39 -5.58
N GLN A 145 6.29 11.10 -5.47
CA GLN A 145 6.71 10.08 -6.43
C GLN A 145 5.58 9.08 -6.67
N VAL A 146 5.31 8.77 -7.93
CA VAL A 146 4.46 7.62 -8.29
C VAL A 146 5.34 6.37 -8.33
N LEU A 147 4.97 5.34 -7.55
CA LEU A 147 5.64 4.04 -7.62
C LEU A 147 5.25 3.30 -8.89
N SER A 148 6.19 2.52 -9.43
CA SER A 148 5.99 1.68 -10.60
C SER A 148 5.36 0.34 -10.20
N LYS A 149 4.60 -0.28 -11.12
CA LYS A 149 4.18 -1.69 -10.99
C LYS A 149 5.33 -2.67 -11.26
N LYS A 150 6.36 -2.22 -11.96
CA LYS A 150 7.58 -2.98 -12.21
C LYS A 150 8.65 -2.61 -11.19
N PRO A 151 9.43 -3.58 -10.68
CA PRO A 151 10.55 -3.30 -9.78
C PRO A 151 11.52 -2.26 -10.35
N VAL A 152 11.74 -1.17 -9.61
CA VAL A 152 12.80 -0.20 -9.86
C VAL A 152 13.63 -0.11 -8.59
N ASN A 153 14.88 -0.58 -8.63
CA ASN A 153 15.75 -0.69 -7.44
C ASN A 153 15.12 -1.49 -6.28
N GLY A 154 14.26 -2.46 -6.61
CA GLY A 154 13.51 -3.27 -5.65
C GLY A 154 12.24 -2.61 -5.11
N GLU A 155 11.95 -1.36 -5.49
CA GLU A 155 10.71 -0.67 -5.12
C GLU A 155 9.65 -0.83 -6.21
N TYR A 156 8.43 -1.22 -5.81
CA TYR A 156 7.26 -1.33 -6.70
C TYR A 156 5.99 -1.52 -5.88
N PHE A 157 4.85 -1.57 -6.55
CA PHE A 157 3.59 -2.01 -5.95
C PHE A 157 2.86 -3.01 -6.84
N GLU A 158 2.03 -3.82 -6.23
CA GLU A 158 1.14 -4.77 -6.90
C GLU A 158 -0.23 -4.79 -6.22
N LEU A 159 -1.25 -5.27 -6.95
CA LEU A 159 -2.60 -5.47 -6.44
C LEU A 159 -2.79 -6.98 -6.25
N ASN A 160 -3.15 -7.39 -5.04
CA ASN A 160 -3.47 -8.77 -4.70
C ASN A 160 -4.88 -8.83 -4.10
N GLY A 161 -5.89 -9.07 -4.95
CA GLY A 161 -7.29 -8.99 -4.57
C GLY A 161 -7.67 -7.59 -4.09
N ASP A 162 -8.13 -7.49 -2.85
CA ASP A 162 -8.54 -6.23 -2.20
C ASP A 162 -7.39 -5.52 -1.47
N GLU A 163 -6.13 -5.91 -1.72
CA GLU A 163 -4.96 -5.37 -1.05
C GLU A 163 -3.95 -4.78 -2.05
N ILE A 164 -3.47 -3.59 -1.75
CA ILE A 164 -2.27 -3.04 -2.38
C ILE A 164 -1.06 -3.49 -1.58
N ILE A 165 -0.13 -4.17 -2.24
CA ILE A 165 1.15 -4.56 -1.68
C ILE A 165 2.21 -3.60 -2.23
N ILE A 166 2.91 -2.91 -1.34
CA ILE A 166 3.96 -1.94 -1.67
C ILE A 166 5.28 -2.47 -1.15
N HIS A 167 6.28 -2.60 -2.03
CA HIS A 167 7.65 -2.85 -1.65
C HIS A 167 8.40 -1.52 -1.68
N SER A 168 8.80 -1.04 -0.51
CA SER A 168 9.39 0.30 -0.37
C SER A 168 10.64 0.25 0.51
N LYS A 169 11.63 1.03 0.11
CA LYS A 169 12.80 1.37 0.91
C LYS A 169 12.60 2.67 1.66
N LYS A 170 11.75 3.57 1.17
CA LYS A 170 11.53 4.90 1.76
C LYS A 170 10.17 4.97 2.47
N PHE A 171 10.16 5.47 3.70
CA PHE A 171 8.97 5.51 4.56
C PHE A 171 8.61 6.96 4.88
N SER A 172 7.34 7.29 4.70
CA SER A 172 6.67 8.53 5.07
C SER A 172 5.21 8.32 4.64
N THR A 173 4.63 9.14 3.77
CA THR A 173 3.23 9.02 3.37
C THR A 173 3.06 8.21 2.09
N PHE A 174 2.19 7.21 2.14
CA PHE A 174 1.69 6.47 0.99
C PHE A 174 0.21 6.78 0.79
N ALA A 175 -0.17 6.98 -0.46
CA ALA A 175 -1.55 7.19 -0.86
C ALA A 175 -1.90 6.30 -2.05
N VAL A 176 -3.04 5.61 -1.92
CA VAL A 176 -3.65 4.87 -3.01
C VAL A 176 -4.42 5.88 -3.86
N ALA A 177 -4.15 5.87 -5.16
CA ALA A 177 -4.84 6.69 -6.15
C ALA A 177 -5.41 5.80 -7.26
N PHE A 178 -6.56 6.16 -7.80
CA PHE A 178 -7.21 5.42 -8.88
C PHE A 178 -8.06 6.34 -9.77
N ASP A 179 -8.49 5.83 -10.92
CA ASP A 179 -9.33 6.62 -11.82
C ASP A 179 -10.71 6.91 -11.23
N LYS A 180 -11.24 8.10 -11.53
CA LYS A 180 -12.56 8.53 -11.07
C LYS A 180 -13.69 7.63 -11.57
N HIS A 181 -13.51 6.94 -12.71
CA HIS A 181 -14.54 6.15 -13.36
C HIS A 181 -14.55 4.69 -12.89
N TYR A 182 -15.66 4.31 -12.25
CA TYR A 182 -16.05 2.94 -11.97
C TYR A 182 -16.45 2.25 -13.29
N ALA A 183 -15.78 1.17 -13.68
CA ALA A 183 -16.30 0.27 -14.71
C ALA A 183 -16.60 -1.08 -14.05
N PRO A 184 -17.79 -1.28 -13.49
CA PRO A 184 -18.26 -2.63 -13.28
C PRO A 184 -18.51 -3.17 -14.69
N MET A 185 -17.64 -4.03 -15.20
CA MET A 185 -18.06 -4.95 -16.26
C MET A 185 -19.09 -5.86 -15.62
N ALA A 186 -20.31 -5.35 -15.58
CA ALA A 186 -21.36 -5.92 -14.80
C ALA A 186 -21.82 -7.13 -15.62
N SER A 187 -21.38 -8.33 -15.22
CA SER A 187 -21.71 -9.60 -15.88
C SER A 187 -23.21 -9.82 -16.08
N TRP A 188 -24.08 -9.17 -15.30
CA TRP A 188 -25.52 -9.18 -15.50
C TRP A 188 -25.99 -8.61 -16.87
N LEU A 189 -25.29 -7.63 -17.46
CA LEU A 189 -25.63 -7.10 -18.79
C LEU A 189 -25.46 -8.16 -19.89
N PHE A 190 -24.54 -9.12 -19.72
CA PHE A 190 -24.37 -10.24 -20.66
C PHE A 190 -25.41 -11.35 -20.51
N VAL A 191 -26.14 -11.42 -19.39
CA VAL A 191 -27.19 -12.44 -19.18
C VAL A 191 -28.57 -11.92 -19.60
N PHE A 192 -28.88 -10.65 -19.31
CA PHE A 192 -30.22 -10.11 -19.57
C PHE A 192 -30.43 -9.58 -21.00
N ILE A 193 -29.39 -9.10 -21.69
CA ILE A 193 -29.53 -8.62 -23.08
C ILE A 193 -29.87 -9.78 -24.05
N PRO A 194 -29.21 -10.95 -24.01
CA PRO A 194 -29.58 -12.06 -24.88
C PRO A 194 -30.97 -12.62 -24.55
N LEU A 195 -31.33 -12.67 -23.26
CA LEU A 195 -32.63 -13.20 -22.83
C LEU A 195 -33.80 -12.30 -23.25
N GLY A 196 -33.63 -10.97 -23.14
CA GLY A 196 -34.61 -10.00 -23.63
C GLY A 196 -34.82 -10.07 -25.14
N LEU A 197 -33.73 -10.23 -25.90
CA LEU A 197 -33.79 -10.44 -27.36
C LEU A 197 -34.47 -11.76 -27.74
N LEU A 198 -34.20 -12.85 -27.01
CA LEU A 198 -34.85 -14.16 -27.22
C LEU A 198 -36.35 -14.11 -26.98
N ILE A 199 -36.79 -13.43 -25.91
CA ILE A 199 -38.22 -13.26 -25.60
C ILE A 199 -38.92 -12.43 -26.68
N ALA A 200 -38.30 -11.33 -27.14
CA ALA A 200 -38.86 -10.49 -28.20
C ALA A 200 -38.97 -11.25 -29.55
N LEU A 201 -37.98 -12.06 -29.90
CA LEU A 201 -38.01 -12.90 -31.10
C LEU A 201 -39.10 -13.99 -31.02
N PHE A 202 -39.30 -14.61 -29.85
CA PHE A 202 -40.39 -15.57 -29.66
C PHE A 202 -41.77 -14.93 -29.76
N TYR A 203 -41.93 -13.73 -29.19
CA TYR A 203 -43.23 -13.03 -29.17
C TYR A 203 -43.65 -12.54 -30.57
N THR A 204 -42.71 -12.01 -31.36
CA THR A 204 -42.98 -11.57 -32.73
C THR A 204 -43.29 -12.75 -33.66
N LYS A 205 -42.56 -13.87 -33.54
CA LYS A 205 -42.81 -15.08 -34.34
C LYS A 205 -44.19 -15.70 -34.09
N ASN A 206 -44.66 -15.74 -32.84
CA ASN A 206 -45.99 -16.24 -32.52
C ASN A 206 -47.12 -15.31 -33.00
N LYS A 207 -46.93 -13.99 -32.94
CA LYS A 207 -47.94 -13.02 -33.44
C LYS A 207 -48.13 -13.15 -34.96
N ILE A 208 -47.04 -13.32 -35.71
CA ILE A 208 -47.10 -13.49 -37.18
C ILE A 208 -47.84 -14.78 -37.56
N LYS A 209 -47.56 -15.90 -36.86
CA LYS A 209 -48.21 -17.19 -37.12
C LYS A 209 -49.73 -17.16 -36.84
N ASN A 210 -50.16 -16.44 -35.80
CA ASN A 210 -51.58 -16.27 -35.48
C ASN A 210 -52.31 -15.31 -36.42
N SER A 211 -51.59 -14.36 -37.04
CA SER A 211 -52.15 -13.44 -38.03
C SER A 211 -52.41 -14.13 -39.37
N ALA A 212 -51.52 -15.03 -39.78
CA ALA A 212 -51.65 -15.79 -41.02
C ALA A 212 -52.81 -16.81 -40.98
N LYS A 213 -53.16 -17.33 -39.80
CA LYS A 213 -54.23 -18.33 -39.65
C LYS A 213 -55.65 -17.74 -39.72
N LYS A 214 -55.80 -16.42 -39.51
CA LYS A 214 -57.10 -15.72 -39.55
C LYS A 214 -57.47 -15.17 -40.94
N GLY A 215 -56.55 -15.18 -41.91
CA GLY A 215 -56.80 -14.68 -43.27
C GLY A 215 -57.11 -15.76 -44.31
N GLY A 216 -57.26 -17.02 -43.90
CA GLY A 216 -57.46 -18.17 -44.79
C GLY A 216 -58.87 -18.78 -44.77
N GLU A 217 -59.81 -18.19 -44.03
CA GLU A 217 -61.23 -18.58 -44.07
C GLU A 217 -62.03 -17.37 -44.61
N SER A 218 -62.11 -17.27 -45.93
CA SER A 218 -63.15 -16.53 -46.65
C SER A 218 -63.63 -17.39 -47.80
#